data_AF-A0A358PDB6-F1
#
_entry.id   AF-A0A358PDB6-F1
#
_cell.length_a   1.000
_cell.length_b   1.000
_cell.length_c   1.000
_cell.angle_alpha   90.00
_cell.angle_beta   90.00
_cell.angle_gamma   90.00
#
_symmetry.space_group_name_H-M   'P 1'
#
loop_
_entity.id
_entity.type
_entity.pdbx_description
1 polymer ?
#
loop_
_entity_poly.entity_id
_entity_poly.type
_entity_poly.pdbx_seq_one_letter_code
_entity_poly.pdbx_strand_id
1 'polypeptide(L)' 'YALFPHMTVMQNVVFGLAEKGSAATRRGLDVLGEVGIDDLSDMYPHELSGG' A
#
# COMPACT_ATOMS: atom_id res chain seq x y z
N TYR A 1 -9.35 10.47 6.12
CA TYR A 1 -7.96 10.00 6.12
C TYR A 1 -7.49 10.08 4.67
N ALA A 2 -6.46 10.86 4.36
CA ALA A 2 -6.05 11.11 2.97
C ALA A 2 -4.86 10.23 2.61
N LEU A 3 -4.97 9.44 1.55
CA LEU A 3 -3.84 8.75 0.93
C LEU A 3 -3.01 9.76 0.12
N PHE A 4 -1.71 9.52 0.00
CA PHE A 4 -0.84 10.26 -0.89
C PHE A 4 -1.15 9.88 -2.34
N PRO A 5 -1.67 10.81 -3.18
CA PRO A 5 -2.17 10.48 -4.52
C PRO A 5 -1.06 10.16 -5.53
N HIS A 6 0.17 10.54 -5.21
CA HIS A 6 1.38 10.31 -6.00
C HIS A 6 2.18 9.08 -5.53
N MET A 7 1.59 8.29 -4.63
CA MET A 7 2.18 7.05 -4.13
C MET A 7 1.27 5.87 -4.48
N THR A 8 1.84 4.72 -4.77
CA THR A 8 1.07 3.47 -4.89
C THR A 8 0.44 3.08 -3.56
N VAL A 9 -0.48 2.12 -3.57
CA VAL A 9 -1.08 1.54 -2.36
C VAL A 9 0.01 1.00 -1.44
N MET A 10 0.96 0.22 -1.98
CA MET A 10 2.11 -0.28 -1.20
C MET A 10 2.90 0.86 -0.57
N GLN A 11 3.22 1.91 -1.34
CA GLN A 11 3.96 3.06 -0.85
C GLN A 11 3.20 3.79 0.27
N ASN A 12 1.88 3.94 0.15
CA ASN A 12 1.03 4.49 1.21
C ASN A 12 1.06 3.65 2.49
N VAL A 13 0.99 2.32 2.36
CA VAL A 13 1.02 1.40 3.50
C VAL A 13 2.36 1.45 4.22
N VAL A 14 3.48 1.46 3.49
CA VAL A 14 4.82 1.42 4.09
C VAL A 14 5.36 2.77 4.52
N PHE A 15 4.74 3.88 4.11
CA PHE A 15 5.22 5.25 4.38
C PHE A 15 5.47 5.50 5.88
N GLY A 16 4.56 5.01 6.74
CA GLY A 16 4.62 5.20 8.19
C GLY A 16 5.39 4.12 8.96
N LEU A 17 5.91 3.09 8.31
CA LEU A 17 6.57 1.98 8.99
C LEU A 17 7.97 2.37 9.48
N ALA A 18 8.34 1.84 10.66
CA ALA A 18 9.66 2.02 11.24
C ALA A 18 10.71 1.24 10.42
N GLU A 19 10.32 0.06 9.93
CA GLU A 19 11.09 -0.78 9.03
C GLU A 19 11.30 -0.10 7.68
N LYS A 20 12.38 -0.47 6.98
CA LYS A 20 12.73 0.05 5.65
C LYS A 20 13.13 -1.10 4.72
N GLY A 21 13.16 -0.80 3.42
CA GLY A 21 13.54 -1.77 2.39
C GLY A 21 12.61 -3.00 2.38
N SER A 22 13.20 -4.18 2.18
CA SER A 22 12.45 -5.44 2.04
C SER A 22 11.59 -5.79 3.25
N ALA A 23 12.00 -5.41 4.46
CA ALA A 23 11.21 -5.66 5.68
C ALA A 23 9.90 -4.86 5.68
N ALA A 24 9.96 -3.59 5.25
CA ALA A 24 8.76 -2.75 5.12
C ALA A 24 7.83 -3.29 4.04
N THR A 25 8.38 -3.69 2.87
CA THR A 25 7.59 -4.30 1.79
C THR A 25 6.90 -5.56 2.24
N ARG A 26 7.59 -6.46 2.95
CA ARG A 26 6.99 -7.69 3.46
C ARG A 26 5.84 -7.40 4.42
N ARG A 27 6.06 -6.48 5.37
CA ARG A 27 5.00 -6.05 6.30
C ARG A 27 3.83 -5.41 5.57
N GLY A 28 4.10 -4.60 4.53
CA GLY A 28 3.07 -3.99 3.70
C GLY A 28 2.23 -5.02 2.96
N LEU A 29 2.85 -6.06 2.40
CA LEU A 29 2.15 -7.18 1.75
C LEU A 29 1.29 -7.96 2.74
N ASP A 30 1.80 -8.24 3.94
CA ASP A 30 1.02 -8.91 5.00
C ASP A 30 -0.25 -8.10 5.33
N VAL A 31 -0.11 -6.78 5.52
CA VAL A 31 -1.24 -5.88 5.81
C VAL A 31 -2.24 -5.83 4.65
N LEU A 32 -1.76 -5.77 3.41
CA LEU A 32 -2.65 -5.78 2.24
C LEU A 32 -3.38 -7.13 2.07
N GLY A 33 -2.74 -8.23 2.41
CA GLY A 33 -3.35 -9.56 2.42
C GLY A 33 -4.44 -9.69 3.49
N GLU A 34 -4.28 -9.06 4.67
CA GLU A 34 -5.30 -9.05 5.72
C GLU A 34 -6.62 -8.40 5.27
N VAL A 35 -6.54 -7.41 4.36
CA VAL A 35 -7.71 -6.72 3.80
C VAL A 35 -8.09 -7.18 2.39
N GLY A 36 -7.37 -8.15 1.81
CA GLY A 36 -7.66 -8.77 0.51
C GLY A 36 -7.45 -7.84 -0.69
N ILE A 37 -6.48 -6.93 -0.62
CA ILE A 37 -6.14 -5.99 -1.71
C ILE A 37 -4.64 -6.00 -2.04
N ASP A 38 -3.96 -7.11 -1.76
CA ASP A 38 -2.56 -7.34 -2.10
C ASP A 38 -2.29 -7.25 -3.61
N ASP A 39 -3.22 -7.71 -4.45
CA ASP A 39 -3.17 -7.55 -5.90
C ASP A 39 -3.19 -6.07 -6.36
N LEU A 40 -3.59 -5.15 -5.49
CA LEU A 40 -3.67 -3.71 -5.78
C LEU A 40 -2.43 -2.95 -5.30
N SER A 41 -1.37 -3.64 -4.86
CA SER A 41 -0.18 -3.04 -4.25
C SER A 41 0.48 -1.97 -5.12
N ASP A 42 0.46 -2.16 -6.44
CA ASP A 42 1.10 -1.28 -7.42
C ASP A 42 0.17 -0.19 -7.96
N MET A 43 -1.12 -0.25 -7.62
CA MET A 43 -2.12 0.73 -8.05
C MET A 43 -1.98 2.03 -7.26
N TYR A 44 -2.36 3.14 -7.86
CA TYR A 44 -2.48 4.44 -7.20
C TYR A 44 -3.90 4.63 -6.64
N PRO A 45 -4.09 5.46 -5.59
CA PRO A 45 -5.39 5.68 -4.97
C PRO A 45 -6.51 6.09 -5.92
N HIS A 46 -6.20 6.83 -6.99
CA HIS A 46 -7.19 7.28 -7.97
C HIS A 46 -7.68 6.17 -8.92
N GLU A 47 -6.94 5.07 -9.02
CA GLU A 47 -7.31 3.91 -9.85
C GLU A 47 -8.25 2.96 -9.11
N LEU A 48 -8.34 3.05 -7.79
CA LEU A 48 -9.24 2.26 -6.95
C LEU A 48 -10.71 2.71 -7.06
N SER A 49 -10.94 3.94 -7.49
CA SER A 49 -12.26 4.59 -7.58
C SER A 49 -13.11 4.20 -8.80
N GLY A 50 -12.68 3.20 -9.57
CA GLY A 50 -13.40 2.67 -10.74
C GLY A 50 -14.35 1.50 -10.46
N GLY A 51 -14.52 1.11 -9.19
CA GLY A 51 -15.42 0.05 -8.73
C GLY A 51 -16.49 0.56 -7.78
#